data_AF-A0AA39HZU0-F1
#
_entry.id   AF-A0AA39HZU0-F1
#
_cell.length_a   1.000
_cell.length_b   1.000
_cell.length_c   1.000
_cell.angle_alpha   90.00
_cell.angle_beta   90.00
_cell.angle_gamma   90.00
#
_symmetry.space_group_name_H-M   'P 1'
#
loop_
_entity.id
_entity.type
_entity.pdbx_description
1 polymer ?
#
loop_
_entity_poly.entity_id
_entity_poly.type
_entity_poly.pdbx_seq_one_letter_code
_entity_poly.pdbx_strand_id
1 'polypeptide(L)'
;MSKTWVNAKGLLPLLKVGDIIEFPQVLGIAMGRAIFIGEKKIILLLPGTGSRGYDVKIKTLKDEDTCHKNNSSDSKWIPFPTDRIKTRALRLLEEKAYLPSMKNSEDFVNWCRYGNPNERRPVKINERGPGYMSKYMSAKELAAMLEAGDLLEREKSAYEHWLVYVGLCMGYDHVVFELTQGSG
;
A
#
# COMPACT_ATOMS: atom_id res chain seq x y z
N MET A 1 -2.99 22.76 11.89
CA MET A 1 -4.23 22.05 12.27
C MET A 1 -3.87 21.00 13.31
N SER A 2 -4.55 20.96 14.45
CA SER A 2 -4.32 19.91 15.46
C SER A 2 -4.85 18.56 14.95
N LYS A 3 -4.14 17.47 15.25
CA LYS A 3 -4.64 16.12 14.93
C LYS A 3 -5.85 15.83 15.82
N THR A 4 -6.99 15.51 15.21
CA THR A 4 -8.16 15.02 15.94
C THR A 4 -7.99 13.53 16.21
N TRP A 5 -7.77 13.20 17.48
CA TRP A 5 -7.72 11.83 17.95
C TRP A 5 -9.13 11.31 18.23
N VAL A 6 -9.39 10.06 17.88
CA VAL A 6 -10.68 9.39 18.09
C VAL A 6 -10.47 8.02 18.72
N ASN A 7 -11.50 7.48 19.36
CA ASN A 7 -11.48 6.10 19.81
C ASN A 7 -11.60 5.14 18.62
N ALA A 8 -10.93 4.00 18.69
CA ALA A 8 -10.94 3.02 17.60
C ALA A 8 -12.36 2.56 17.26
N LYS A 9 -13.28 2.47 18.22
CA LYS A 9 -14.70 2.19 17.95
C LYS A 9 -15.31 3.13 16.91
N GLY A 10 -15.01 4.42 17.00
CA GLY A 10 -15.48 5.43 16.06
C GLY A 10 -14.70 5.44 14.75
N LEU A 11 -13.44 5.01 14.76
CA LEU A 11 -12.58 4.96 13.59
C LEU A 11 -12.84 3.72 12.71
N LEU A 12 -13.14 2.57 13.32
CA LEU A 12 -13.27 1.27 12.66
C LEU A 12 -14.18 1.26 11.42
N PRO A 13 -15.37 1.88 11.43
CA PRO A 13 -16.23 1.94 10.25
C PRO A 13 -15.63 2.70 9.06
N LEU A 14 -14.61 3.53 9.29
CA LEU A 14 -13.95 4.37 8.29
C LEU A 14 -12.65 3.77 7.75
N LEU A 15 -12.20 2.66 8.36
CA LEU A 15 -10.94 2.02 8.01
C LEU A 15 -11.11 1.04 6.84
N LYS A 16 -10.14 1.07 5.94
CA LYS A 16 -9.96 0.08 4.87
C LYS A 16 -8.65 -0.66 5.09
N VAL A 17 -8.60 -1.93 4.66
CA VAL A 17 -7.35 -2.71 4.68
C VAL A 17 -6.23 -1.90 4.02
N GLY A 18 -5.07 -1.84 4.67
CA GLY A 18 -3.92 -1.07 4.23
C GLY A 18 -3.86 0.36 4.77
N ASP A 19 -4.90 0.86 5.45
CA ASP A 19 -4.86 2.18 6.09
C ASP A 19 -3.79 2.23 7.19
N ILE A 20 -3.11 3.37 7.27
CA ILE A 20 -2.15 3.66 8.33
C ILE A 20 -2.92 4.22 9.52
N ILE A 21 -2.74 3.60 10.67
CA ILE A 21 -3.25 4.07 11.95
C ILE A 21 -2.09 4.58 12.78
N GLU A 22 -2.23 5.79 13.29
CA GLU A 22 -1.31 6.42 14.22
C GLU A 22 -1.91 6.42 15.61
N PHE A 23 -1.07 6.24 16.62
CA PHE A 23 -1.44 6.23 18.03
C PHE A 23 -0.60 7.29 18.76
N PRO A 24 -1.16 7.99 19.75
CA PRO A 24 -0.40 8.97 20.55
C PRO A 24 0.62 8.27 21.46
N GLN A 25 0.29 7.06 21.91
CA GLN A 25 1.17 6.12 22.60
C GLN A 25 0.81 4.71 22.14
N VAL A 26 1.82 3.92 21.78
CA VAL A 26 1.64 2.48 21.61
C VAL A 26 2.28 1.83 22.83
N LEU A 27 1.45 1.31 23.75
CA LEU A 27 1.90 0.46 24.86
C LEU A 27 2.97 1.13 25.76
N GLY A 28 2.87 2.43 26.01
CA GLY A 28 3.85 3.17 26.84
C GLY A 28 5.10 3.66 26.09
N ILE A 29 5.17 3.47 24.76
CA ILE A 29 6.23 3.99 23.89
C ILE A 29 5.66 5.15 23.05
N ALA A 30 6.46 6.18 22.80
CA ALA A 30 6.07 7.36 22.02
C ALA A 30 5.53 6.97 20.62
N MET A 31 4.58 7.78 20.11
CA MET A 31 3.94 7.74 18.77
C MET A 31 4.29 6.52 17.90
N GLY A 32 3.38 5.54 17.85
CA GLY A 32 3.51 4.38 16.98
C GLY A 32 2.55 4.42 15.81
N ARG A 33 2.93 3.76 14.72
CA ARG A 33 2.08 3.57 13.54
C ARG A 33 1.91 2.09 13.22
N ALA A 34 0.74 1.74 12.69
CA ALA A 34 0.36 0.39 12.32
C ALA A 34 -0.37 0.35 10.99
N ILE A 35 -0.36 -0.80 10.32
CA ILE A 35 -1.19 -1.10 9.15
C ILE A 35 -2.45 -1.82 9.61
N PHE A 36 -3.62 -1.32 9.24
CA PHE A 36 -4.88 -2.03 9.41
C PHE A 36 -5.01 -3.18 8.42
N ILE A 37 -5.35 -4.38 8.90
CA ILE A 37 -5.45 -5.58 8.05
C ILE A 37 -6.87 -6.19 8.02
N GLY A 38 -7.86 -5.48 8.57
CA GLY A 38 -9.26 -5.92 8.66
C GLY A 38 -9.62 -6.51 10.02
N GLU A 39 -10.91 -6.65 10.31
CA GLU A 39 -11.42 -7.33 11.52
C GLU A 39 -10.83 -6.80 12.85
N LYS A 40 -10.70 -5.48 12.99
CA LYS A 40 -10.01 -4.84 14.13
C LYS A 40 -8.53 -5.23 14.30
N LYS A 41 -7.92 -5.97 13.37
CA LYS A 41 -6.52 -6.38 13.46
C LYS A 41 -5.59 -5.35 12.81
N ILE A 42 -4.44 -5.16 13.44
CA ILE A 42 -3.37 -4.29 12.99
C ILE A 42 -2.03 -5.03 13.03
N ILE A 43 -1.10 -4.64 12.16
CA ILE A 43 0.30 -5.04 12.20
C ILE A 43 1.15 -3.83 12.52
N LEU A 44 2.04 -3.95 13.50
CA LEU A 44 2.89 -2.86 13.95
C LEU A 44 4.32 -3.33 14.21
N LEU A 45 5.26 -2.40 14.08
CA LEU A 45 6.64 -2.55 14.49
C LEU A 45 6.80 -2.02 15.92
N LEU A 46 7.37 -2.84 16.78
CA LEU A 46 7.68 -2.53 18.18
C LEU A 46 9.19 -2.63 18.39
N PRO A 47 9.78 -1.90 19.36
CA PRO A 47 11.13 -2.15 19.80
C PRO A 47 11.27 -3.61 20.26
N GLY A 48 12.37 -4.25 19.86
CA GLY A 48 12.66 -5.65 20.11
C GLY A 48 14.06 -5.80 20.68
N THR A 49 14.29 -6.87 21.42
CA THR A 49 15.59 -7.16 22.05
C THR A 49 16.49 -8.07 21.21
N GLY A 50 15.99 -8.53 20.06
CA GLY A 50 16.75 -9.36 19.13
C GLY A 50 17.81 -8.58 18.34
N SER A 51 18.61 -9.29 17.54
CA SER A 51 19.68 -8.72 16.71
C SER A 51 19.23 -7.62 15.74
N ARG A 52 17.92 -7.54 15.47
CA ARG A 52 17.30 -6.53 14.60
C ARG A 52 16.91 -5.24 15.33
N GLY A 53 16.78 -5.26 16.66
CA GLY A 53 16.31 -4.13 17.46
C GLY A 53 14.80 -3.83 17.36
N TYR A 54 14.04 -4.65 16.63
CA TYR A 54 12.57 -4.53 16.50
C TYR A 54 11.88 -5.88 16.32
N ASP A 55 10.61 -5.92 16.73
CA ASP A 55 9.66 -7.03 16.51
C ASP A 55 8.49 -6.53 15.66
N VAL A 56 7.98 -7.36 14.76
CA VAL A 56 6.69 -7.13 14.09
C VAL A 56 5.63 -7.97 14.78
N LYS A 57 4.50 -7.38 15.17
CA LYS A 57 3.41 -8.09 15.88
C LYS A 57 2.05 -7.79 15.26
N ILE A 58 1.16 -8.78 15.31
CA ILE A 58 -0.28 -8.58 15.11
C ILE A 58 -0.90 -8.21 16.46
N LYS A 59 -1.78 -7.21 16.46
CA LYS A 59 -2.64 -6.88 17.60
C LYS A 59 -4.07 -6.65 17.17
N THR A 60 -4.98 -6.76 18.13
CA THR A 60 -6.38 -6.36 17.99
C THR A 60 -6.55 -4.97 18.58
N LEU A 61 -7.13 -4.06 17.81
CA LEU A 61 -7.60 -2.75 18.27
C LEU A 61 -8.71 -2.94 19.29
N LYS A 62 -8.54 -2.31 20.45
CA LYS A 62 -9.58 -2.19 21.46
C LYS A 62 -10.42 -0.96 21.16
N ASP A 63 -11.70 -1.02 21.51
CA ASP A 63 -12.66 0.04 21.16
C ASP A 63 -12.26 1.40 21.76
N GLU A 64 -11.62 1.39 22.92
CA GLU A 64 -11.09 2.53 23.68
C GLU A 64 -9.71 3.03 23.22
N ASP A 65 -9.05 2.37 22.27
CA ASP A 65 -7.73 2.79 21.81
C ASP A 65 -7.82 4.16 21.11
N THR A 66 -7.18 5.17 21.69
CA THR A 66 -7.04 6.50 21.08
C THR A 66 -6.13 6.41 19.85
N CYS A 67 -6.66 6.71 18.67
CA CYS A 67 -5.96 6.57 17.42
C CYS A 67 -6.43 7.57 16.35
N HIS A 68 -5.73 7.60 15.23
CA HIS A 68 -6.01 8.49 14.11
C HIS A 68 -5.59 7.83 12.79
N LYS A 69 -6.44 7.85 11.77
CA LYS A 69 -6.07 7.40 10.41
C LYS A 69 -5.17 8.45 9.74
N ASN A 70 -3.97 8.04 9.32
CA ASN A 70 -2.99 8.95 8.73
C ASN A 70 -2.43 8.43 7.39
N ASN A 71 -3.24 8.52 6.33
CA ASN A 71 -2.79 8.30 4.96
C ASN A 71 -2.36 9.62 4.27
N SER A 72 -1.86 10.62 5.01
CA SER A 72 -1.55 11.94 4.43
C SER A 72 -0.58 11.90 3.24
N SER A 73 0.29 10.88 3.20
CA SER A 73 1.22 10.66 2.09
C SER A 73 0.55 10.16 0.80
N ASP A 74 -0.73 9.77 0.81
CA ASP A 74 -1.52 9.47 -0.40
C ASP A 74 -1.62 10.70 -1.32
N SER A 75 -1.45 11.92 -0.80
CA SER A 75 -1.37 13.14 -1.62
C SER A 75 -0.09 13.24 -2.46
N LYS A 76 0.93 12.46 -2.11
CA LYS A 76 2.27 12.49 -2.72
C LYS A 76 2.57 11.20 -3.47
N TRP A 77 2.15 10.07 -2.93
CA TRP A 77 2.49 8.73 -3.41
C TRP A 77 1.24 7.89 -3.57
N ILE A 78 1.18 7.13 -4.65
CA ILE A 78 0.10 6.17 -4.87
C ILE A 78 0.32 4.97 -3.96
N PRO A 79 -0.64 4.64 -3.09
CA PRO A 79 -0.56 3.44 -2.28
C PRO A 79 -0.67 2.19 -3.16
N PHE A 80 -0.01 1.11 -2.75
CA PHE A 80 -0.24 -0.19 -3.35
C PHE A 80 -1.69 -0.69 -3.11
N PRO A 81 -2.19 -1.62 -3.93
CA PRO A 81 -3.41 -2.35 -3.69
C PRO A 81 -3.41 -2.99 -2.31
N THR A 82 -4.57 -3.05 -1.69
CA THR A 82 -4.73 -3.46 -0.29
C THR A 82 -4.14 -4.85 -0.02
N ASP A 83 -4.26 -5.79 -0.97
CA ASP A 83 -3.67 -7.13 -0.87
C ASP A 83 -2.14 -7.12 -0.88
N ARG A 84 -1.52 -6.27 -1.70
CA ARG A 84 -0.06 -6.09 -1.71
C ARG A 84 0.41 -5.46 -0.40
N ILE A 85 -0.29 -4.46 0.12
CA ILE A 85 0.03 -3.86 1.43
C ILE A 85 -0.03 -4.92 2.54
N LYS A 86 -1.11 -5.70 2.59
CA LYS A 86 -1.31 -6.76 3.59
C LYS A 86 -0.25 -7.85 3.48
N THR A 87 0.04 -8.34 2.27
CA THR A 87 1.07 -9.35 2.01
C THR A 87 2.45 -8.87 2.46
N ARG A 88 2.79 -7.61 2.17
CA ARG A 88 4.05 -7.00 2.61
C ARG A 88 4.16 -6.98 4.13
N ALA A 89 3.11 -6.52 4.82
CA ALA A 89 3.11 -6.47 6.28
C ALA A 89 3.19 -7.88 6.92
N LEU A 90 2.46 -8.87 6.39
CA LEU A 90 2.48 -10.25 6.88
C LEU A 90 3.84 -10.93 6.66
N ARG A 91 4.49 -10.67 5.52
CA ARG A 91 5.80 -11.27 5.21
C ARG A 91 6.88 -10.92 6.23
N LEU A 92 6.77 -9.76 6.90
CA LEU A 92 7.72 -9.34 7.94
C LEU A 92 7.49 -10.07 9.28
N LEU A 93 6.30 -10.64 9.52
CA LEU A 93 6.03 -11.48 10.70
C LEU A 93 6.76 -12.83 10.64
N GLU A 94 6.91 -13.39 9.43
CA GLU A 94 7.46 -14.74 9.25
C GLU A 94 9.00 -14.77 9.29
N GLU A 95 9.67 -13.64 9.55
CA GLU A 95 11.13 -13.46 9.61
C GLU A 95 11.95 -13.93 8.39
N LYS A 96 11.29 -14.43 7.34
CA LYS A 96 11.87 -15.09 6.16
C LYS A 96 12.26 -14.14 5.02
N ALA A 97 12.06 -12.84 5.16
CA ALA A 97 12.38 -11.88 4.11
C ALA A 97 13.62 -11.06 4.43
N TYR A 98 14.39 -10.73 3.39
CA TYR A 98 15.37 -9.64 3.43
C TYR A 98 14.62 -8.36 3.83
N LEU A 99 14.78 -7.94 5.08
CA LEU A 99 14.08 -6.80 5.63
C LEU A 99 14.78 -5.52 5.14
N PRO A 100 14.04 -4.51 4.66
CA PRO A 100 14.58 -3.16 4.54
C PRO A 100 15.14 -2.69 5.89
N SER A 101 16.13 -1.81 5.88
CA SER A 101 16.64 -1.16 7.10
C SER A 101 15.58 -0.23 7.70
N MET A 102 14.65 -0.79 8.45
CA MET A 102 13.60 -0.05 9.15
C MET A 102 14.15 0.51 10.46
N LYS A 103 14.02 1.82 10.66
CA LYS A 103 14.49 2.47 11.90
C LYS A 103 13.37 2.64 12.92
N ASN A 104 12.12 2.67 12.46
CA ASN A 104 10.95 2.91 13.31
C ASN A 104 9.65 2.45 12.64
N SER A 105 8.53 2.64 13.35
CA SER A 105 7.20 2.28 12.86
C SER A 105 6.73 3.10 11.65
N GLU A 106 7.27 4.31 11.43
CA GLU A 106 6.97 5.12 10.24
C GLU A 106 7.56 4.50 8.98
N ASP A 107 8.82 4.08 9.05
CA ASP A 107 9.49 3.39 7.94
C ASP A 107 8.74 2.11 7.58
N PHE A 108 8.30 1.36 8.60
CA PHE A 108 7.52 0.14 8.42
C PHE A 108 6.20 0.39 7.67
N VAL A 109 5.36 1.31 8.14
CA VAL A 109 4.05 1.55 7.49
C VAL A 109 4.21 2.15 6.10
N ASN A 110 5.21 3.03 5.90
CA ASN A 110 5.49 3.61 4.59
C ASN A 110 6.00 2.56 3.60
N TRP A 111 6.88 1.66 4.05
CA TRP A 111 7.34 0.55 3.22
C TRP A 111 6.19 -0.39 2.85
N CYS A 112 5.29 -0.70 3.78
CA CYS A 112 4.13 -1.53 3.49
C CYS A 112 3.22 -0.88 2.44
N ARG A 113 2.89 0.41 2.63
CA ARG A 113 1.89 1.12 1.82
C ARG A 113 2.40 1.63 0.48
N TYR A 114 3.63 2.13 0.41
CA TYR A 114 4.15 2.83 -0.77
C TYR A 114 5.45 2.25 -1.33
N GLY A 115 6.08 1.31 -0.64
CA GLY A 115 7.34 0.72 -1.06
C GLY A 115 8.59 1.47 -0.59
N ASN A 116 9.74 0.95 -1.01
CA ASN A 116 11.01 1.65 -0.85
C ASN A 116 11.04 2.94 -1.68
N PRO A 117 11.92 3.91 -1.40
CA PRO A 117 12.01 5.16 -2.16
C PRO A 117 12.05 4.99 -3.69
N ASN A 118 12.70 3.92 -4.18
CA ASN A 118 12.80 3.61 -5.61
C ASN A 118 11.51 3.02 -6.22
N GLU A 119 10.60 2.48 -5.40
CA GLU A 119 9.33 1.89 -5.83
C GLU A 119 8.16 2.87 -5.73
N ARG A 120 8.34 4.02 -5.04
CA ARG A 120 7.27 4.98 -4.80
C ARG A 120 6.82 5.63 -6.10
N ARG A 121 5.52 5.52 -6.39
CA ARG A 121 4.89 6.14 -7.56
C ARG A 121 4.32 7.50 -7.17
N PRO A 122 4.87 8.63 -7.67
CA PRO A 122 4.34 9.95 -7.35
C PRO A 122 2.93 10.11 -7.92
N VAL A 123 2.03 10.73 -7.15
CA VAL A 123 0.73 11.15 -7.68
C VAL A 123 0.97 12.23 -8.74
N LYS A 124 0.45 12.00 -9.95
CA LYS A 124 0.26 13.05 -10.95
C LYS A 124 -1.23 13.38 -10.98
N ILE A 125 -1.55 14.65 -10.74
CA ILE A 125 -2.91 15.15 -10.95
C ILE A 125 -3.00 15.53 -12.42
N ASN A 126 -3.86 14.83 -13.18
CA ASN A 126 -4.25 15.26 -14.52
C ASN A 126 -5.74 15.64 -14.52
N GLU A 127 -6.25 16.10 -15.66
CA GLU A 127 -7.66 16.48 -15.84
C GLU A 127 -8.64 15.35 -15.48
N ARG A 128 -8.19 14.08 -15.50
CA ARG A 128 -8.99 12.88 -15.21
C ARG A 128 -8.91 12.43 -13.75
N GLY A 129 -8.11 13.09 -12.90
CA GLY A 129 -8.00 12.83 -11.46
C GLY A 129 -6.60 12.38 -11.01
N PRO A 130 -6.47 11.94 -9.74
CA PRO A 130 -5.19 11.48 -9.19
C PRO A 130 -4.83 10.09 -9.73
N GLY A 131 -3.64 9.96 -10.33
CA GLY A 131 -3.13 8.69 -10.84
C GLY A 131 -1.63 8.74 -11.14
N TYR A 132 -1.03 7.61 -11.53
CA TYR A 132 0.36 7.56 -11.98
C TYR A 132 0.38 7.22 -13.45
N MET A 133 0.91 8.14 -14.25
CA MET A 133 1.16 7.93 -15.66
C MET A 133 2.67 7.84 -15.85
N SER A 134 3.13 6.67 -16.27
CA SER A 134 4.53 6.46 -16.63
C SER A 134 4.85 7.21 -17.93
N LYS A 135 6.13 7.30 -18.28
CA LYS A 135 6.50 7.58 -19.68
C LYS A 135 6.21 6.31 -20.51
N TYR A 136 6.11 6.47 -21.83
CA TYR A 136 6.20 5.33 -22.74
C TYR A 136 7.53 4.60 -22.50
N MET A 137 7.47 3.29 -22.35
CA MET A 137 8.60 2.41 -22.05
C MET A 137 8.36 1.02 -22.62
N SER A 138 9.37 0.15 -22.58
CA SER A 138 9.20 -1.22 -23.06
C SER A 138 8.22 -2.01 -22.19
N ALA A 139 7.54 -3.00 -22.77
CA ALA A 139 6.63 -3.88 -22.02
C ALA A 139 7.32 -4.56 -20.83
N LYS A 140 8.61 -4.89 -20.95
CA LYS A 140 9.41 -5.50 -19.88
C LYS A 140 9.65 -4.54 -18.71
N GLU A 141 9.98 -3.29 -19.00
CA GLU A 141 10.15 -2.26 -17.96
C GLU A 141 8.80 -1.92 -17.31
N LEU A 142 7.76 -1.82 -18.12
CA LEU A 142 6.40 -1.54 -17.66
C LEU A 142 5.89 -2.66 -16.75
N ALA A 143 6.08 -3.92 -17.12
CA ALA A 143 5.66 -5.09 -16.36
C ALA A 143 6.18 -5.11 -14.91
N ALA A 144 7.36 -4.55 -14.65
CA ALA A 144 7.91 -4.42 -13.29
C ALA A 144 7.15 -3.42 -12.42
N MET A 145 6.35 -2.54 -13.03
CA MET A 145 5.60 -1.46 -12.37
C MET A 145 4.10 -1.75 -12.29
N LEU A 146 3.60 -2.75 -13.02
CA LEU A 146 2.18 -3.03 -13.15
C LEU A 146 1.62 -3.87 -12.00
N GLU A 147 0.40 -3.54 -11.64
CA GLU A 147 -0.42 -4.28 -10.71
C GLU A 147 -1.75 -4.64 -11.35
N ALA A 148 -2.31 -5.79 -10.97
CA ALA A 148 -3.58 -6.24 -11.52
C ALA A 148 -4.65 -5.14 -11.32
N GLY A 149 -5.32 -4.77 -12.41
CA GLY A 149 -6.25 -3.65 -12.51
C GLY A 149 -5.68 -2.40 -13.17
N ASP A 150 -4.36 -2.28 -13.36
CA ASP A 150 -3.76 -1.11 -14.01
C ASP A 150 -4.21 -0.99 -15.47
N LEU A 151 -4.51 0.25 -15.89
CA LEU A 151 -4.84 0.59 -17.26
C LEU A 151 -3.56 0.86 -18.06
N LEU A 152 -3.49 0.27 -19.24
CA LEU A 152 -2.40 0.43 -20.19
C LEU A 152 -2.89 1.17 -21.43
N GLU A 153 -2.12 2.17 -21.85
CA GLU A 153 -2.32 2.84 -23.13
C GLU A 153 -1.28 2.32 -24.12
N ARG A 154 -1.73 1.92 -25.31
CA ARG A 154 -0.85 1.53 -26.41
C ARG A 154 -0.91 2.57 -27.52
N GLU A 155 0.25 3.04 -27.93
CA GLU A 155 0.38 3.89 -29.11
C GLU A 155 0.06 3.06 -30.37
N LYS A 156 -1.08 3.35 -31.01
CA LYS A 156 -1.41 2.89 -32.36
C LYS A 156 -1.61 4.13 -33.22
N SER A 157 -1.19 4.07 -34.49
CA SER A 157 -1.16 5.21 -35.43
C SER A 157 -2.52 5.82 -35.79
N ALA A 158 -3.64 5.26 -35.32
CA ALA A 158 -4.99 5.66 -35.73
C ALA A 158 -6.01 5.80 -34.59
N TYR A 159 -5.73 5.34 -33.36
CA TYR A 159 -6.61 5.50 -32.19
C TYR A 159 -5.89 5.13 -30.88
N GLU A 160 -6.31 5.75 -29.77
CA GLU A 160 -5.91 5.37 -28.41
C GLU A 160 -6.52 4.02 -28.06
N HIS A 161 -5.69 3.00 -27.77
CA HIS A 161 -6.17 1.69 -27.34
C HIS A 161 -5.83 1.44 -25.87
N TRP A 162 -6.86 1.09 -25.11
CA TRP A 162 -6.77 0.79 -23.68
C TRP A 162 -6.77 -0.72 -23.43
N LEU A 163 -5.88 -1.17 -22.55
CA LEU A 163 -5.85 -2.53 -22.03
C LEU A 163 -5.93 -2.51 -20.51
N VAL A 164 -6.41 -3.60 -19.92
CA VAL A 164 -6.36 -3.80 -18.46
C VAL A 164 -5.36 -4.89 -18.15
N TYR A 165 -4.37 -4.58 -17.31
CA TYR A 165 -3.41 -5.56 -16.85
C TYR A 165 -4.05 -6.45 -15.77
N VAL A 166 -3.96 -7.77 -15.95
CA VAL A 166 -4.61 -8.76 -15.09
C VAL A 166 -3.61 -9.48 -14.19
N GLY A 167 -2.32 -9.36 -14.48
CA GLY A 167 -1.27 -10.05 -13.75
C GLY A 167 -0.99 -11.45 -14.28
N LEU A 168 -0.64 -12.37 -13.37
CA LEU A 168 -0.38 -13.77 -13.68
C LEU A 168 -1.71 -14.53 -13.74
N CYS A 169 -2.00 -15.19 -14.86
CA CYS A 169 -3.25 -15.91 -15.04
C CYS A 169 -3.03 -17.19 -15.84
N MET A 170 -3.55 -18.33 -15.35
CA MET A 170 -3.56 -19.62 -16.06
C MET A 170 -2.19 -20.07 -16.62
N GLY A 171 -1.09 -19.82 -15.89
CA GLY A 171 0.26 -20.19 -16.32
C GLY A 171 0.89 -19.23 -17.34
N TYR A 172 0.23 -18.13 -17.67
CA TYR A 172 0.77 -17.04 -18.47
C TYR A 172 1.29 -15.91 -17.59
N ASP A 173 2.49 -15.43 -17.93
CA ASP A 173 3.08 -14.26 -17.31
C ASP A 173 2.61 -12.98 -18.01
N HIS A 174 2.21 -11.97 -17.22
CA HIS A 174 1.84 -10.63 -17.67
C HIS A 174 0.68 -10.58 -18.68
N VAL A 175 -0.51 -11.01 -18.25
CA VAL A 175 -1.72 -11.01 -19.09
C VAL A 175 -2.38 -9.62 -19.12
N VAL A 176 -2.81 -9.21 -20.31
CA VAL A 176 -3.60 -7.99 -20.55
C VAL A 176 -4.89 -8.34 -21.27
N PHE A 177 -6.01 -7.73 -20.90
CA PHE A 177 -7.24 -7.79 -21.68
C PHE A 177 -7.34 -6.56 -22.58
N GLU A 178 -7.44 -6.79 -23.89
CA GLU A 178 -7.71 -5.75 -24.89
C GLU A 178 -9.23 -5.63 -25.05
N LEU A 179 -9.78 -4.45 -24.78
CA LEU A 179 -11.17 -4.17 -25.11
C LEU A 179 -11.24 -3.92 -26.62
N THR A 180 -11.75 -4.87 -27.38
CA THR A 180 -12.03 -4.69 -28.81
C THR A 180 -13.53 -4.43 -28.99
N GLN A 181 -13.89 -3.49 -29.87
CA GLN A 181 -15.27 -3.42 -30.32
C GLN A 181 -15.56 -4.68 -31.13
N GLY A 182 -16.53 -5.47 -30.71
CA GLY A 182 -16.98 -6.63 -31.49
C GLY A 182 -17.49 -6.13 -32.83
N SER A 183 -16.91 -6.65 -33.91
CA SER A 183 -17.50 -6.60 -35.24
C SER A 183 -18.79 -7.42 -35.18
N GLY A 184 -19.93 -6.75 -35.02
CA GLY A 184 -21.25 -7.32 -35.26
C GLY A 184 -21.50 -7.56 -36.74
#